data_AF-A0A7C5WRZ2-F1
#
_entry.id   AF-A0A7C5WRZ2-F1
#
_cell.length_a   1.000
_cell.length_b   1.000
_cell.length_c   1.000
_cell.angle_alpha   90.00
_cell.angle_beta   90.00
_cell.angle_gamma   90.00
#
_symmetry.space_group_name_H-M   'P 1'
#
loop_
_entity.id
_entity.type
_entity.pdbx_description
1 polymer ?
#
loop_
_entity_poly.entity_id
_entity_poly.type
_entity_poly.pdbx_seq_one_letter_code
_entity_poly.pdbx_strand_id
1 'polypeptide(L)'
;MFISNIGRYLPGIASRIRGFTCERELARILWREGFAVIRAPASGSRARRIFYPDIVAVKNKRILVFEVKLLKKYRPVCVESYKINRLVEFARRACGEAYVAVKIIREARWFFIPVEILKVTEKGFYCATREQLSRALGLEELLKTPISELLSK
;
A
#
# COMPACT_ATOMS: atom_id res chain seq x y z
N MET A 1 -30.17 25.55 14.27
CA MET A 1 -29.85 24.49 15.26
C MET A 1 -30.16 23.13 14.64
N PHE A 2 -29.30 22.59 13.78
CA PHE A 2 -29.37 21.20 13.31
C PHE A 2 -27.94 20.73 13.04
N ILE A 3 -27.24 20.42 14.14
CA ILE A 3 -25.86 19.97 14.10
C ILE A 3 -25.86 18.44 13.89
N SER A 4 -24.92 17.99 13.05
CA SER A 4 -24.06 16.82 13.30
C SER A 4 -24.72 15.52 13.77
N ASN A 5 -24.99 14.58 12.86
CA ASN A 5 -24.82 13.15 13.24
C ASN A 5 -24.71 12.13 12.10
N ILE A 6 -24.36 12.53 10.88
CA ILE A 6 -24.21 11.57 9.75
C ILE A 6 -22.96 10.69 9.93
N GLY A 7 -21.99 11.10 10.76
CA GLY A 7 -20.72 10.40 10.96
C GLY A 7 -20.80 9.04 11.67
N ARG A 8 -21.93 8.67 12.29
CA ARG A 8 -22.06 7.39 13.04
C ARG A 8 -22.65 6.24 12.22
N TYR A 9 -23.30 6.52 11.09
CA TYR A 9 -24.13 5.50 10.42
C TYR A 9 -23.46 4.71 9.29
N LEU A 10 -22.28 5.09 8.78
CA LEU A 10 -21.61 4.36 7.69
C LEU A 10 -20.08 4.30 7.91
N PRO A 11 -19.58 3.47 8.85
CA PRO A 11 -18.15 3.35 9.15
C PRO A 11 -17.31 3.01 7.90
N GLY A 12 -17.90 2.32 6.92
CA GLY A 12 -17.27 1.95 5.65
C GLY A 12 -16.99 3.13 4.71
N ILE A 13 -17.86 4.14 4.64
CA ILE A 13 -17.69 5.29 3.73
C ILE A 13 -16.56 6.20 4.23
N ALA A 14 -16.59 6.57 5.50
CA ALA A 14 -15.53 7.38 6.10
C ALA A 14 -14.16 6.67 6.03
N SER A 15 -14.14 5.35 6.20
CA SER A 15 -12.92 4.54 6.01
C SER A 15 -12.41 4.58 4.57
N ARG A 16 -13.32 4.45 3.59
CA ARG A 16 -12.99 4.53 2.15
C ARG A 16 -12.45 5.90 1.75
N ILE A 17 -13.06 6.98 2.22
CA ILE A 17 -12.59 8.35 1.98
C ILE A 17 -11.17 8.53 2.51
N ARG A 18 -10.90 8.07 3.75
CA ARG A 18 -9.55 8.12 4.33
C ARG A 18 -8.54 7.29 3.54
N GLY A 19 -8.93 6.12 3.03
CA GLY A 19 -8.11 5.31 2.13
C GLY A 19 -7.70 6.09 0.89
N PHE A 20 -8.66 6.68 0.17
CA PHE A 20 -8.36 7.48 -1.01
C PHE A 20 -7.47 8.69 -0.70
N THR A 21 -7.70 9.38 0.42
CA THR A 21 -6.82 10.48 0.85
C THR A 21 -5.39 10.00 1.12
N CYS A 22 -5.23 8.85 1.76
CA CYS A 22 -3.95 8.21 2.05
C CYS A 22 -3.20 7.85 0.75
N GLU A 23 -3.90 7.27 -0.24
CA GLU A 23 -3.31 7.01 -1.56
C GLU A 23 -2.91 8.30 -2.28
N ARG A 24 -3.72 9.36 -2.20
CA ARG A 24 -3.37 10.68 -2.81
C ARG A 24 -2.11 11.25 -2.15
N GLU A 25 -1.99 11.12 -0.83
CA GLU A 25 -0.83 11.58 -0.07
C GLU A 25 0.45 10.89 -0.56
N LEU A 26 0.47 9.55 -0.58
CA LEU A 26 1.63 8.80 -1.04
C LEU A 26 1.97 9.11 -2.50
N ALA A 27 0.97 9.20 -3.39
CA ALA A 27 1.20 9.54 -4.78
C ALA A 27 1.85 10.93 -4.94
N ARG A 28 1.41 11.93 -4.17
CA ARG A 28 2.03 13.26 -4.17
C ARG A 28 3.43 13.28 -3.59
N ILE A 29 3.71 12.44 -2.60
CA ILE A 29 5.06 12.29 -2.05
C ILE A 29 5.99 11.74 -3.14
N LEU A 30 5.65 10.58 -3.71
CA LEU A 30 6.45 9.94 -4.76
C LEU A 30 6.65 10.85 -5.99
N TRP A 31 5.62 11.59 -6.40
CA TRP A 31 5.72 12.57 -7.48
C TRP A 31 6.75 13.68 -7.18
N ARG A 32 6.72 14.23 -5.96
CA ARG A 32 7.69 15.25 -5.52
C ARG A 32 9.12 14.71 -5.47
N GLU A 33 9.28 13.42 -5.18
CA GLU A 33 10.56 12.71 -5.23
C GLU A 33 11.00 12.35 -6.66
N GLY A 34 10.27 12.79 -7.69
CA GLY A 34 10.64 12.63 -9.09
C GLY A 34 10.22 11.30 -9.73
N PHE A 35 9.28 10.57 -9.13
CA PHE A 35 8.64 9.43 -9.80
C PHE A 35 7.50 9.90 -10.70
N ALA A 36 7.32 9.24 -11.85
CA ALA A 36 6.05 9.25 -12.57
C ALA A 36 5.06 8.35 -11.83
N VAL A 37 3.87 8.85 -11.47
CA VAL A 37 2.94 8.14 -10.57
C VAL A 37 1.55 8.02 -11.18
N ILE A 38 0.98 6.82 -11.10
CA ILE A 38 -0.42 6.54 -11.45
C ILE A 38 -1.11 5.89 -10.25
N ARG A 39 -2.39 6.23 -10.05
CA ARG A 39 -3.28 5.59 -9.07
C ARG A 39 -4.32 4.74 -9.78
N ALA A 40 -4.77 3.66 -9.15
CA ALA A 40 -5.93 2.92 -9.62
C ALA A 40 -7.15 3.85 -9.79
N PRO A 41 -7.97 3.63 -10.83
CA PRO A 41 -9.23 4.33 -10.97
C PRO A 41 -10.16 3.97 -9.80
N ALA A 42 -10.95 4.93 -9.33
CA ALA A 42 -12.00 4.66 -8.35
C ALA A 42 -12.98 3.64 -8.94
N SER A 43 -13.34 2.62 -8.16
CA SER A 43 -14.06 1.41 -8.59
C SER A 43 -15.21 1.69 -9.57
N GLY A 44 -15.03 1.32 -10.84
CA GLY A 44 -16.08 1.24 -11.86
C GLY A 44 -16.47 -0.23 -12.12
N SER A 45 -17.71 -0.50 -12.49
CA SER A 45 -18.27 -1.85 -12.73
C SER A 45 -17.48 -2.69 -13.76
N ARG A 46 -16.66 -2.07 -14.62
CA ARG A 46 -15.77 -2.71 -15.61
C ARG A 46 -14.36 -3.03 -15.10
N ALA A 47 -13.97 -2.57 -13.92
CA ALA A 47 -12.65 -2.82 -13.32
C ALA A 47 -12.43 -4.29 -12.89
N ARG A 48 -13.41 -5.18 -13.11
CA ARG A 48 -13.30 -6.61 -12.73
C ARG A 48 -12.47 -7.46 -13.68
N ARG A 49 -12.21 -7.00 -14.91
CA ARG A 49 -11.45 -7.76 -15.92
C ARG A 49 -9.93 -7.53 -15.85
N ILE A 50 -9.51 -6.39 -15.31
CA ILE A 50 -8.09 -6.00 -15.24
C ILE A 50 -7.77 -5.66 -13.79
N PHE A 51 -6.65 -6.16 -13.28
CA PHE A 51 -6.17 -5.81 -11.95
C PHE A 51 -5.41 -4.49 -11.98
N TYR A 52 -5.66 -3.65 -10.98
CA TYR A 52 -4.95 -2.39 -10.77
C TYR A 52 -4.37 -2.38 -9.35
N PRO A 53 -3.05 -2.25 -9.18
CA PRO A 53 -2.44 -1.86 -7.91
C PRO A 53 -2.97 -0.49 -7.48
N ASP A 54 -3.01 -0.21 -6.18
CA ASP A 54 -3.48 1.09 -5.67
C ASP A 54 -2.63 2.24 -6.21
N ILE A 55 -1.30 2.04 -6.24
CA ILE A 55 -0.32 2.99 -6.80
C ILE A 55 0.74 2.24 -7.59
N VAL A 56 1.12 2.80 -8.73
CA VAL A 56 2.35 2.46 -9.46
C VAL A 56 3.19 3.72 -9.59
N ALA A 57 4.49 3.61 -9.29
CA ALA A 57 5.44 4.70 -9.41
C ALA A 57 6.69 4.24 -10.17
N VAL A 58 7.16 5.06 -11.12
CA VAL A 58 8.28 4.72 -12.00
C VAL A 58 9.32 5.83 -12.02
N LYS A 59 10.59 5.49 -11.80
CA LYS A 59 11.72 6.42 -11.89
C LYS A 59 12.98 5.66 -12.29
N ASN A 60 13.70 6.12 -13.32
CA ASN A 60 15.00 5.56 -13.72
C ASN A 60 15.02 4.03 -13.82
N LYS A 61 14.05 3.43 -14.54
CA LYS A 61 13.84 1.98 -14.69
C LYS A 61 13.42 1.22 -13.42
N ARG A 62 13.31 1.90 -12.28
CA ARG A 62 12.75 1.34 -11.05
C ARG A 62 11.24 1.50 -11.06
N ILE A 63 10.52 0.39 -10.84
CA ILE A 63 9.05 0.34 -10.83
C ILE A 63 8.60 -0.14 -9.46
N LEU A 64 7.86 0.70 -8.74
CA LEU A 64 7.30 0.40 -7.43
C LEU A 64 5.80 0.20 -7.56
N VAL A 65 5.30 -0.90 -6.99
CA VAL A 65 3.91 -1.34 -7.09
C VAL A 65 3.34 -1.53 -5.69
N PHE A 66 2.28 -0.81 -5.35
CA PHE A 66 1.78 -0.74 -3.99
C PHE A 66 0.33 -1.21 -3.84
N GLU A 67 0.07 -2.00 -2.80
CA GLU A 67 -1.22 -2.03 -2.10
C GLU A 67 -1.09 -1.11 -0.86
N VAL A 68 -2.03 -0.17 -0.68
CA VAL A 68 -1.97 0.84 0.38
C VAL A 68 -2.92 0.47 1.52
N LYS A 69 -2.41 0.51 2.76
CA LYS A 69 -3.18 0.32 3.99
C LYS A 69 -3.02 1.50 4.93
N LEU A 70 -4.11 1.84 5.61
CA LEU A 70 -4.13 2.86 6.66
C LEU A 70 -4.40 2.21 8.01
N LEU A 71 -3.50 2.43 8.97
CA LEU A 71 -3.63 1.97 10.36
C LEU A 71 -3.64 3.15 11.32
N LYS A 72 -4.41 3.05 12.40
CA LYS A 72 -4.41 4.07 13.46
C LYS A 72 -3.14 4.01 14.32
N LYS A 73 -2.64 2.81 14.59
CA LYS A 73 -1.48 2.50 15.46
C LYS A 73 -0.81 1.21 14.98
N TYR A 74 0.39 0.91 15.47
CA TYR A 74 1.06 -0.36 15.22
C TYR A 74 0.19 -1.55 15.63
N ARG A 75 -0.02 -2.46 14.67
CA ARG A 75 -0.69 -3.74 14.80
C ARG A 75 -0.33 -4.60 13.58
N PRO A 76 -0.55 -5.92 13.62
CA PRO A 76 -0.43 -6.74 12.43
C PRO A 76 -1.26 -6.18 11.27
N VAL A 77 -0.68 -6.23 10.07
CA VAL A 77 -1.36 -5.86 8.82
C VAL A 77 -1.56 -7.13 8.01
N CYS A 78 -2.78 -7.32 7.51
CA CYS A 78 -3.16 -8.47 6.70
C CYS A 78 -3.85 -7.99 5.43
N VAL A 79 -3.58 -8.66 4.33
CA VAL A 79 -4.17 -8.40 3.01
C VAL A 79 -4.66 -9.72 2.44
N GLU A 80 -5.82 -9.72 1.78
CA GLU A 80 -6.39 -10.91 1.17
C GLU A 80 -5.42 -11.52 0.14
N SER A 81 -5.26 -12.86 0.15
CA SER A 81 -4.28 -13.52 -0.72
C SER A 81 -4.47 -13.23 -2.20
N TYR A 82 -5.71 -13.14 -2.69
CA TYR A 82 -5.95 -12.83 -4.10
C TYR A 82 -5.39 -11.45 -4.51
N LYS A 83 -5.36 -10.47 -3.60
CA LYS A 83 -4.81 -9.15 -3.88
C LYS A 83 -3.30 -9.19 -3.95
N ILE A 84 -2.64 -9.80 -2.96
CA ILE A 84 -1.18 -9.94 -2.95
C ILE A 84 -0.71 -10.75 -4.15
N ASN A 85 -1.37 -11.87 -4.46
CA ASN A 85 -1.01 -12.68 -5.63
C ASN A 85 -1.12 -11.90 -6.94
N ARG A 86 -2.15 -11.06 -7.10
CA ARG A 86 -2.29 -10.20 -8.27
C ARG A 86 -1.28 -9.04 -8.28
N LEU A 87 -0.95 -8.49 -7.11
CA LEU A 87 0.09 -7.46 -6.95
C LEU A 87 1.46 -8.00 -7.37
N VAL A 88 1.81 -9.20 -6.90
CA VAL A 88 3.03 -9.93 -7.28
C VAL A 88 3.04 -10.19 -8.79
N GLU A 89 1.95 -10.69 -9.37
CA GLU A 89 1.88 -10.94 -10.80
C GLU A 89 2.01 -9.65 -11.63
N PHE A 90 1.40 -8.54 -11.18
CA PHE A 90 1.57 -7.23 -11.81
C PHE A 90 3.04 -6.79 -11.77
N ALA A 91 3.67 -6.84 -10.59
CA ALA A 91 5.06 -6.45 -10.41
C ALA A 91 5.99 -7.34 -11.25
N ARG A 92 5.77 -8.65 -11.30
CA ARG A 92 6.52 -9.59 -12.15
C ARG A 92 6.44 -9.20 -13.63
N ARG A 93 5.24 -8.91 -14.15
CA ARG A 93 5.05 -8.47 -15.54
C ARG A 93 5.71 -7.14 -15.84
N ALA A 94 5.72 -6.24 -14.86
CA ALA A 94 6.32 -4.92 -14.97
C ALA A 94 7.83 -4.92 -14.70
N CYS A 95 8.44 -6.04 -14.29
CA CYS A 95 9.80 -6.08 -13.75
C CYS A 95 10.00 -5.09 -12.59
N GLY A 96 9.01 -5.00 -11.69
CA GLY A 96 8.97 -4.07 -10.57
C GLY A 96 8.97 -4.75 -9.20
N GLU A 97 8.94 -3.91 -8.16
CA GLU A 97 9.03 -4.27 -6.75
C GLU A 97 7.65 -4.10 -6.10
N ALA A 98 7.13 -5.15 -5.46
CA ALA A 98 5.81 -5.13 -4.84
C ALA A 98 5.89 -4.87 -3.33
N TYR A 99 5.09 -3.93 -2.85
CA TYR A 99 5.06 -3.55 -1.44
C TYR A 99 3.63 -3.40 -0.91
N VAL A 100 3.45 -3.72 0.37
CA VAL A 100 2.33 -3.20 1.16
C VAL A 100 2.79 -1.90 1.82
N ALA A 101 2.24 -0.77 1.34
CA ALA A 101 2.52 0.56 1.89
C ALA A 101 1.55 0.88 3.03
N VAL A 102 2.07 1.03 4.24
CA VAL A 102 1.29 1.22 5.46
C VAL A 102 1.52 2.62 6.02
N LYS A 103 0.47 3.44 6.07
CA LYS A 103 0.47 4.68 6.85
C LYS A 103 -0.02 4.40 8.27
N ILE A 104 0.77 4.77 9.28
CA ILE A 104 0.32 4.76 10.67
C ILE A 104 0.00 6.20 11.10
N ILE A 105 -1.29 6.48 11.34
CA ILE A 105 -1.78 7.84 11.61
C ILE A 105 -1.10 8.47 12.82
N ARG A 106 -1.01 7.74 13.94
CA ARG A 106 -0.41 8.26 15.19
C ARG A 106 1.06 8.61 15.06
N GLU A 107 1.77 7.96 14.16
CA GLU A 107 3.20 8.21 13.93
C GLU A 107 3.42 9.23 12.81
N ALA A 108 2.37 9.60 12.07
CA ALA A 108 2.45 10.34 10.81
C ALA A 108 3.46 9.74 9.78
N ARG A 109 3.80 8.45 9.90
CA ARG A 109 4.88 7.80 9.13
C ARG A 109 4.40 6.69 8.21
N TRP A 110 5.14 6.53 7.12
CA TRP A 110 4.98 5.48 6.13
C TRP A 110 5.96 4.35 6.36
N PHE A 111 5.47 3.12 6.18
CA PHE A 111 6.22 1.88 6.24
C PHE A 111 5.97 1.08 4.98
N PHE A 112 7.01 0.48 4.41
CA PHE A 112 6.91 -0.28 3.17
C PHE A 112 7.40 -1.69 3.42
N ILE A 113 6.47 -2.64 3.34
CA ILE A 113 6.73 -4.05 3.61
C ILE A 113 6.85 -4.77 2.27
N PRO A 114 8.02 -5.35 1.94
CA PRO A 114 8.17 -6.24 0.79
C PRO A 114 7.15 -7.39 0.88
N VAL A 115 6.48 -7.73 -0.22
CA VAL A 115 5.48 -8.81 -0.20
C VAL A 115 6.09 -10.18 0.09
N GLU A 116 7.39 -10.34 -0.19
CA GLU A 116 8.19 -11.56 -0.01
C GLU A 116 8.32 -11.96 1.46
N ILE A 117 8.26 -10.99 2.38
CA ILE A 117 8.38 -11.25 3.83
C ILE A 117 7.04 -11.46 4.52
N LEU A 118 5.93 -11.33 3.79
CA LEU A 118 4.60 -11.58 4.33
C LEU A 118 4.36 -13.07 4.54
N LYS A 119 3.75 -13.44 5.66
CA LYS A 119 3.40 -14.83 5.95
C LYS A 119 1.96 -15.11 5.55
N VAL A 120 1.73 -16.20 4.82
CA VAL A 120 0.37 -16.64 4.53
C VAL A 120 -0.24 -17.31 5.76
N THR A 121 -1.48 -16.98 6.06
CA THR A 121 -2.27 -17.63 7.11
C THR A 121 -3.19 -18.67 6.49
N GLU A 122 -3.60 -19.67 7.28
CA GLU A 122 -4.60 -20.68 6.88
C GLU A 122 -5.91 -20.06 6.38
N LYS A 123 -6.24 -18.84 6.83
CA LYS A 123 -7.46 -18.11 6.47
C LYS A 123 -7.37 -17.38 5.12
N GLY A 124 -6.29 -17.55 4.34
CA GLY A 124 -6.16 -16.94 3.01
C GLY A 124 -5.79 -15.45 3.04
N PHE A 125 -4.94 -15.06 3.99
CA PHE A 125 -4.37 -13.72 4.08
C PHE A 125 -2.84 -13.79 4.10
N TYR A 126 -2.20 -12.77 3.55
CA TYR A 126 -0.79 -12.48 3.76
C TYR A 126 -0.67 -11.42 4.84
N CYS A 127 0.10 -11.71 5.89
CA CYS A 127 0.21 -10.86 7.06
C CYS A 127 1.67 -10.54 7.41
N ALA A 128 1.90 -9.32 7.86
CA ALA A 128 3.10 -8.94 8.60
C ALA A 128 2.76 -8.76 10.08
N THR A 129 3.62 -9.28 10.96
CA THR A 129 3.50 -9.05 12.40
C THR A 129 3.78 -7.59 12.76
N ARG A 130 3.50 -7.21 14.01
CA ARG A 130 3.83 -5.88 14.51
C ARG A 130 5.34 -5.63 14.45
N GLU A 131 6.13 -6.64 14.76
CA GLU A 131 7.59 -6.59 14.78
C GLU A 131 8.14 -6.40 13.36
N GLN A 132 7.61 -7.16 12.39
CA GLN A 132 7.95 -6.98 10.97
C GLN A 132 7.59 -5.57 10.48
N LEU A 133 6.41 -5.06 10.83
CA LEU A 133 6.01 -3.69 10.50
C LEU A 133 6.94 -2.63 11.14
N SER A 134 7.39 -2.84 12.38
CA SER A 134 8.30 -1.90 13.06
C SER A 134 9.71 -1.85 12.47
N ARG A 135 10.11 -2.90 11.73
CA ARG A 135 11.39 -3.01 11.04
C ARG A 135 11.27 -2.78 9.52
N ALA A 136 10.05 -2.50 9.04
CA ALA A 136 9.81 -2.25 7.63
C ALA A 136 10.43 -0.92 7.20
N LEU A 137 10.66 -0.80 5.89
CA LEU A 137 11.35 0.35 5.32
C LEU A 137 10.58 1.64 5.60
N GLY A 138 11.30 2.68 6.00
CA GLY A 138 10.80 4.06 5.93
C GLY A 138 10.76 4.58 4.49
N LEU A 139 10.17 5.77 4.31
CA LEU A 139 10.14 6.43 3.00
C LEU A 139 11.54 6.68 2.44
N GLU A 140 12.45 7.20 3.25
CA GLU A 140 13.82 7.51 2.81
C GLU A 140 14.58 6.26 2.36
N GLU A 141 14.46 5.17 3.13
CA GLU A 141 15.09 3.88 2.81
C GLU A 141 14.49 3.29 1.53
N LEU A 142 13.16 3.35 1.37
CA LEU A 142 12.50 2.94 0.13
C LEU A 142 13.07 3.70 -1.06
N LEU A 143 13.26 5.02 -0.97
CA LEU A 143 13.72 5.85 -2.08
C LEU A 143 15.18 5.57 -2.48
N LYS A 144 16.03 5.19 -1.51
CA LYS A 144 17.46 4.96 -1.73
C LYS A 144 17.81 3.53 -2.15
N THR A 145 17.08 2.53 -1.67
CA THR A 145 17.49 1.13 -1.77
C THR A 145 16.55 0.32 -2.66
N PRO A 146 17.04 -0.27 -3.78
CA PRO A 146 16.30 -1.28 -4.55
C PRO A 146 16.04 -2.56 -3.74
N ILE A 147 14.91 -3.23 -3.97
CA ILE A 147 14.56 -4.49 -3.26
C ILE A 147 15.65 -5.57 -3.38
N SER A 148 16.38 -5.62 -4.50
CA SER A 148 17.44 -6.59 -4.75
C SER A 148 18.58 -6.48 -3.72
N GLU A 149 18.88 -5.28 -3.27
CA GLU A 149 19.93 -5.03 -2.26
C GLU A 149 19.46 -5.39 -0.84
N LEU A 150 18.15 -5.41 -0.60
CA LEU A 150 17.55 -5.79 0.69
C LEU A 150 17.49 -7.31 0.89
N LEU A 151 17.20 -8.07 -0.17
CA LEU A 151 17.08 -9.53 -0.12
C LEU A 151 18.44 -10.26 -0.19
N SER A 152 19.53 -9.53 -0.43
CA SER A 152 20.89 -10.06 -0.52
C SER A 152 21.66 -10.07 0.82
N LYS A 153 21.01 -9.64 1.91
CA LYS A 153 21.56 -9.58 3.28
C LYS A 153 20.81 -10.54 4.19
#